data_AF-A0A932E838-F1
#
_entry.id   AF-A0A932E838-F1
#
_cell.length_a   1.000
_cell.length_b   1.000
_cell.length_c   1.000
_cell.angle_alpha   90.00
_cell.angle_beta   90.00
_cell.angle_gamma   90.00
#
_symmetry.space_group_name_H-M   'P 1'
#
loop_
_entity.id
_entity.type
_entity.pdbx_description
1 polymer ?
#
loop_
_entity_poly.entity_id
_entity_poly.type
_entity_poly.pdbx_seq_one_letter_code
_entity_poly.pdbx_strand_id
1 'polypeptide(L)'
;MKSGPLLPFVLGLAIVAVAGPSFAAPAPVLEPRARELLDDSLGFAERAWDEQVGLLWSVASGEERRVHRVRESAWFALGLLVRGAPGDETRAVRIVERILDFQFTAPGQPWDGTFRRSPEEPPPAAGAELWKNYDPNWRQFIGTTFALMLEQHADRLPAALQARMTDAIRRAVEGELTQGRAEPYHTNVSLMHGFLLGWAGQRLARADWVAQSEQWIERVRAAFAEHGSFEEYNSPTYYGVDFYGLALCRRYGATEKIRAAGAEMEAGLWRDVARFYHAGLRNLCGPFDRAYGIDMRRYVSLVGAWMGLVLPRELTPLPDPSKPMGHAHDLAAVPLYIALGARVPDDVLAALHSFQGERAFERVITPQRRATAWISERLMLGGEVTGQTVGADPKRNQFVPATAHWRTPDGDVGWFRVQLSPPCDVQAAKQTLTFNAATTGDFVFQVRAPGATEAQFAREKWTLPGLEVALELPGEAHVLVARDGENFLVTVRGAARFTLRGRAVD
;
A
#
# COMPACT_ATOMS: atom_id res chain seq x y z
N MET A 1 -29.11 3.60 -81.32
CA MET A 1 -29.11 4.46 -80.12
C MET A 1 -29.74 3.66 -78.97
N LYS A 2 -29.06 2.63 -78.47
CA LYS A 2 -28.26 2.61 -77.22
C LYS A 2 -28.99 3.21 -76.01
N SER A 3 -29.79 2.35 -75.39
CA SER A 3 -30.20 2.35 -73.98
C SER A 3 -28.98 2.19 -73.07
N GLY A 4 -28.79 3.10 -72.11
CA GLY A 4 -27.78 3.04 -71.05
C GLY A 4 -28.45 2.95 -69.66
N PRO A 5 -27.81 2.33 -68.65
CA PRO A 5 -28.47 1.87 -67.43
C PRO A 5 -28.46 2.91 -66.30
N LEU A 6 -29.40 2.73 -65.37
CA LEU A 6 -29.53 3.41 -64.07
C LEU A 6 -28.28 3.19 -63.18
N LEU A 7 -27.78 4.27 -62.59
CA LEU A 7 -26.79 4.27 -61.52
C LEU A 7 -27.49 4.70 -60.20
N PRO A 8 -27.38 3.98 -59.08
CA PRO A 8 -27.91 4.46 -57.81
C PRO A 8 -26.95 5.50 -57.19
N PHE A 9 -27.50 6.66 -56.83
CA PHE A 9 -26.80 7.68 -56.04
C PHE A 9 -26.63 7.16 -54.61
N VAL A 10 -25.39 6.84 -54.22
CA VAL A 10 -25.02 6.61 -52.81
C VAL A 10 -24.70 7.96 -52.19
N LEU A 11 -25.57 8.43 -51.29
CA LEU A 11 -25.35 9.62 -50.48
C LEU A 11 -24.36 9.25 -49.35
N GLY A 12 -23.08 9.57 -49.51
CA GLY A 12 -22.10 9.45 -48.43
C GLY A 12 -22.31 10.58 -47.41
N LEU A 13 -22.88 10.27 -46.24
CA LEU A 13 -22.81 11.16 -45.08
C LEU A 13 -21.38 11.13 -44.53
N ALA A 14 -20.61 12.19 -44.79
CA ALA A 14 -19.38 12.45 -44.04
C ALA A 14 -19.78 12.94 -42.64
N ILE A 15 -19.65 12.08 -41.63
CA ILE A 15 -19.72 12.50 -40.23
C ILE A 15 -18.41 13.22 -39.92
N VAL A 16 -18.45 14.56 -39.95
CA VAL A 16 -17.39 15.39 -39.36
C VAL A 16 -17.60 15.34 -37.85
N ALA A 17 -16.76 14.59 -37.15
CA ALA A 17 -16.67 14.66 -35.70
C ALA A 17 -16.11 16.03 -35.32
N VAL A 18 -16.99 16.95 -34.92
CA VAL A 18 -16.59 18.22 -34.30
C VAL A 18 -16.11 17.87 -32.89
N ALA A 19 -14.80 17.86 -32.69
CA ALA A 19 -14.21 17.86 -31.36
C ALA A 19 -14.68 19.14 -30.65
N GLY A 20 -15.52 18.99 -29.62
CA GLY A 20 -15.90 20.10 -28.76
C GLY A 20 -14.66 20.70 -28.08
N PRO A 21 -14.67 22.00 -27.76
CA PRO A 21 -13.55 22.63 -27.07
C PRO A 21 -13.31 21.94 -25.73
N SER A 22 -12.12 21.38 -25.55
CA SER A 22 -11.62 20.96 -24.24
C SER A 22 -11.41 22.23 -23.42
N PHE A 23 -12.33 22.52 -22.52
CA PHE A 23 -12.06 23.47 -21.44
C PHE A 23 -11.17 22.75 -20.45
N ALA A 24 -9.86 22.72 -20.71
CA ALA A 24 -8.88 22.39 -19.69
C ALA A 24 -9.04 23.43 -18.58
N ALA A 25 -9.67 23.04 -17.47
CA ALA A 25 -9.63 23.84 -16.26
C ALA A 25 -8.15 24.08 -15.91
N PRO A 26 -7.75 25.29 -15.48
CA PRO A 26 -6.40 25.50 -14.99
C PRO A 26 -6.08 24.44 -13.94
N ALA A 27 -4.88 23.87 -14.01
CA ALA A 27 -4.43 22.86 -13.05
C ALA A 27 -4.71 23.39 -11.63
N PRO A 28 -5.43 22.62 -10.79
CA PRO A 28 -5.83 23.10 -9.48
C PRO A 28 -4.58 23.52 -8.71
N VAL A 29 -4.63 24.70 -8.08
CA VAL A 29 -3.56 25.16 -7.20
C VAL A 29 -3.42 24.12 -6.09
N LEU A 30 -2.27 23.45 -6.03
CA LEU A 30 -2.01 22.48 -4.96
C LEU A 30 -2.04 23.20 -3.61
N GLU A 31 -2.87 22.66 -2.71
CA GLU A 31 -2.89 23.06 -1.31
C GLU A 31 -1.48 23.01 -0.70
N PRO A 32 -1.13 23.91 0.24
CA PRO A 32 0.23 24.01 0.77
C PRO A 32 0.79 22.68 1.28
N ARG A 33 -0.03 21.88 1.96
CA ARG A 33 0.39 20.57 2.49
C ARG A 33 0.65 19.53 1.40
N ALA A 34 -0.18 19.52 0.35
CA ALA A 34 0.04 18.64 -0.80
C ALA A 34 1.32 19.03 -1.54
N ARG A 35 1.59 20.33 -1.69
CA ARG A 35 2.84 20.82 -2.30
C ARG A 35 4.07 20.39 -1.50
N GLU A 36 4.03 20.54 -0.19
CA GLU A 36 5.13 20.13 0.69
C GLU A 36 5.44 18.63 0.58
N LEU A 37 4.41 17.77 0.55
CA LEU A 37 4.57 16.33 0.33
C LEU A 37 5.09 15.99 -1.07
N LEU A 38 4.63 16.73 -2.09
CA LEU A 38 5.13 16.58 -3.44
C LEU A 38 6.63 16.91 -3.51
N ASP A 39 7.05 18.01 -2.89
CA ASP A 39 8.45 18.45 -2.87
C ASP A 39 9.34 17.43 -2.14
N ASP A 40 8.87 16.88 -1.01
CA ASP A 40 9.56 15.82 -0.28
C ASP A 40 9.73 14.54 -1.15
N SER A 41 8.68 14.15 -1.87
CA SER A 41 8.68 12.98 -2.76
C SER A 41 9.55 13.17 -4.00
N LEU A 42 9.42 14.31 -4.69
CA LEU A 42 10.21 14.61 -5.88
C LEU A 42 11.67 14.81 -5.52
N GLY A 43 11.98 15.51 -4.43
CA GLY A 43 13.35 15.64 -3.94
C GLY A 43 13.98 14.28 -3.62
N PHE A 44 13.20 13.31 -3.12
CA PHE A 44 13.66 11.93 -2.95
C PHE A 44 13.91 11.23 -4.28
N ALA A 45 12.96 11.28 -5.21
CA ALA A 45 13.06 10.63 -6.52
C ALA A 45 14.19 11.23 -7.38
N GLU A 46 14.40 12.54 -7.35
CA GLU A 46 15.46 13.23 -8.10
C GLU A 46 16.86 12.79 -7.67
N ARG A 47 17.07 12.45 -6.39
CA ARG A 47 18.35 11.86 -5.93
C ARG A 47 18.61 10.47 -6.49
N ALA A 48 17.55 9.77 -6.90
CA ALA A 48 17.62 8.45 -7.50
C ALA A 48 17.61 8.48 -9.04
N TRP A 49 17.40 9.64 -9.66
CA TRP A 49 17.26 9.78 -11.10
C TRP A 49 18.56 9.46 -11.86
N ASP A 50 18.47 8.58 -12.86
CA ASP A 50 19.53 8.33 -13.83
C ASP A 50 19.21 9.02 -15.17
N GLU A 51 19.91 10.11 -15.45
CA GLU A 51 19.72 10.89 -16.68
C GLU A 51 20.16 10.11 -17.94
N GLN A 52 21.02 9.11 -17.85
CA GLN A 52 21.42 8.32 -19.03
C GLN A 52 20.37 7.27 -19.38
N VAL A 53 19.90 6.52 -18.37
CA VAL A 53 18.95 5.42 -18.57
C VAL A 53 17.51 5.90 -18.69
N GLY A 54 17.19 7.05 -18.09
CA GLY A 54 15.84 7.60 -18.07
C GLY A 54 14.92 6.92 -17.06
N LEU A 55 15.47 6.38 -15.98
CA LEU A 55 14.73 5.69 -14.91
C LEU A 55 15.33 6.03 -13.54
N LEU A 56 14.57 5.78 -12.48
CA LEU A 56 15.06 5.83 -11.10
C LEU A 56 15.90 4.59 -10.77
N TRP A 57 17.01 4.79 -10.09
CA TRP A 57 17.70 3.74 -9.36
C TRP A 57 16.90 3.31 -8.12
N SER A 58 17.06 2.05 -7.71
CA SER A 58 16.64 1.62 -6.39
C SER A 58 17.45 2.34 -5.32
N VAL A 59 16.73 2.78 -4.27
CA VAL A 59 17.27 3.54 -3.14
C VAL A 59 17.28 2.57 -1.98
N ALA A 60 18.48 2.03 -1.69
CA ALA A 60 18.62 0.81 -0.91
C ALA A 60 18.15 0.97 0.55
N SER A 61 17.37 -0.01 1.00
CA SER A 61 17.62 -0.68 2.28
C SER A 61 17.42 -2.19 2.07
N GLY A 62 18.50 -2.98 2.08
CA GLY A 62 18.44 -4.45 2.07
C GLY A 62 18.43 -5.15 0.69
N GLU A 63 18.63 -4.43 -0.42
CA GLU A 63 18.81 -5.07 -1.75
C GLU A 63 20.29 -5.41 -1.99
N GLU A 64 20.58 -6.63 -2.46
CA GLU A 64 21.94 -7.09 -2.76
C GLU A 64 22.59 -6.30 -3.91
N ARG A 65 21.77 -5.77 -4.84
CA ARG A 65 22.24 -5.01 -6.01
C ARG A 65 21.31 -3.85 -6.30
N ARG A 66 21.91 -2.68 -6.55
CA ARG A 66 21.22 -1.50 -7.06
C ARG A 66 20.76 -1.74 -8.51
N VAL A 67 19.49 -1.54 -8.78
CA VAL A 67 18.86 -1.76 -10.11
C VAL A 67 17.94 -0.61 -10.48
N HIS A 68 17.61 -0.42 -11.75
CA HIS A 68 16.61 0.59 -12.13
C HIS A 68 15.19 0.09 -11.87
N ARG A 69 14.31 1.01 -11.51
CA ARG A 69 12.96 0.76 -11.03
C ARG A 69 11.92 1.29 -12.03
N VAL A 70 11.29 0.37 -12.78
CA VAL A 70 10.35 0.74 -13.85
C VAL A 70 9.04 1.32 -13.30
N ARG A 71 8.48 0.72 -12.25
CA ARG A 71 7.21 1.14 -11.64
C ARG A 71 7.34 2.50 -10.95
N GLU A 72 8.34 2.66 -10.10
CA GLU A 72 8.59 3.89 -9.34
C GLU A 72 8.88 5.07 -10.27
N SER A 73 9.52 4.82 -11.42
CA SER A 73 9.72 5.83 -12.45
C SER A 73 8.39 6.33 -13.03
N ALA A 74 7.36 5.48 -13.13
CA ALA A 74 6.03 5.92 -13.56
C ALA A 74 5.43 6.94 -12.58
N TRP A 75 5.58 6.69 -11.27
CA TRP A 75 5.09 7.59 -10.22
C TRP A 75 5.85 8.92 -10.23
N PHE A 76 7.16 8.88 -10.46
CA PHE A 76 7.98 10.08 -10.62
C PHE A 76 7.56 10.90 -11.84
N ALA A 77 7.31 10.27 -12.99
CA ALA A 77 6.80 10.96 -14.17
C ALA A 77 5.45 11.65 -13.90
N LEU A 78 4.55 11.05 -13.12
CA LEU A 78 3.30 11.70 -12.72
C LEU A 78 3.60 12.91 -11.83
N GLY A 79 4.49 12.76 -10.84
CA GLY A 79 4.89 13.87 -9.97
C GLY A 79 5.49 15.07 -10.71
N LEU A 80 6.29 14.82 -11.76
CA LEU A 80 6.80 15.87 -12.65
C LEU A 80 5.65 16.59 -13.38
N LEU A 81 4.67 15.85 -13.89
CA LEU A 81 3.48 16.46 -14.51
C LEU A 81 2.66 17.28 -13.49
N VAL A 82 2.49 16.76 -12.27
CA VAL A 82 1.79 17.47 -11.18
C VAL A 82 2.53 18.76 -10.79
N ARG A 83 3.87 18.74 -10.68
CA ARG A 83 4.68 19.92 -10.36
C ARG A 83 4.70 20.96 -11.48
N GLY A 84 4.93 20.50 -12.72
CA GLY A 84 4.91 21.36 -13.91
C GLY A 84 5.99 22.45 -13.95
N ALA A 85 7.14 22.23 -13.32
CA ALA A 85 8.28 23.14 -13.42
C ALA A 85 8.94 23.08 -14.81
N PRO A 86 9.75 24.08 -15.21
CA PRO A 86 10.47 24.04 -16.48
C PRO A 86 11.28 22.75 -16.67
N GLY A 87 11.05 22.04 -17.76
CA GLY A 87 11.71 20.77 -18.09
C GLY A 87 11.02 19.51 -17.56
N ASP A 88 10.07 19.63 -16.62
CA ASP A 88 9.37 18.48 -16.03
C ASP A 88 8.59 17.69 -17.08
N GLU A 89 7.89 18.38 -17.97
CA GLU A 89 7.09 17.73 -19.02
C GLU A 89 7.96 16.93 -19.98
N THR A 90 9.07 17.51 -20.46
CA THR A 90 10.03 16.83 -21.32
C THR A 90 10.60 15.59 -20.64
N ARG A 91 10.94 15.68 -19.35
CA ARG A 91 11.45 14.55 -18.58
C ARG A 91 10.37 13.48 -18.37
N ALA A 92 9.15 13.86 -18.02
CA ALA A 92 8.03 12.93 -17.85
C ALA A 92 7.74 12.15 -19.13
N VAL A 93 7.68 12.85 -20.28
CA VAL A 93 7.53 12.22 -21.61
C VAL A 93 8.62 11.18 -21.85
N ARG A 94 9.89 11.55 -21.63
CA ARG A 94 11.02 10.62 -21.80
C ARG A 94 10.91 9.39 -20.91
N ILE A 95 10.52 9.56 -19.64
CA ILE A 95 10.34 8.46 -18.70
C ILE A 95 9.24 7.51 -19.18
N VAL A 96 8.08 8.05 -19.58
CA VAL A 96 6.95 7.24 -20.04
C VAL A 96 7.31 6.46 -21.29
N GLU A 97 7.99 7.10 -22.26
CA GLU A 97 8.50 6.41 -23.45
C GLU A 97 9.43 5.25 -23.07
N ARG A 98 10.33 5.49 -22.11
CA ARG A 98 11.26 4.47 -21.64
C ARG A 98 10.57 3.30 -20.94
N ILE A 99 9.55 3.56 -20.12
CA ILE A 99 8.76 2.52 -19.45
C ILE A 99 8.02 1.65 -20.47
N LEU A 100 7.48 2.26 -21.52
CA LEU A 100 6.76 1.55 -22.59
C LEU A 100 7.65 0.52 -23.32
N ASP A 101 8.96 0.77 -23.45
CA ASP A 101 9.92 -0.18 -24.03
C ASP A 101 10.05 -1.47 -23.20
N PHE A 102 9.62 -1.45 -21.94
CA PHE A 102 9.72 -2.58 -21.02
C PHE A 102 8.41 -3.34 -20.83
N GLN A 103 7.35 -3.02 -21.59
CA GLN A 103 6.14 -3.83 -21.61
C GLN A 103 6.36 -5.13 -22.40
N PHE A 104 5.98 -6.27 -21.81
CA PHE A 104 5.98 -7.54 -22.52
C PHE A 104 4.82 -7.61 -23.52
N THR A 105 5.15 -7.97 -24.75
CA THR A 105 4.18 -8.41 -25.77
C THR A 105 4.43 -9.89 -26.02
N ALA A 106 3.71 -10.75 -25.29
CA ALA A 106 3.89 -12.19 -25.30
C ALA A 106 2.52 -12.91 -25.23
N PRO A 107 1.66 -12.81 -26.26
CA PRO A 107 0.32 -13.37 -26.23
C PRO A 107 0.28 -14.83 -25.79
N GLY A 108 -0.62 -15.14 -24.85
CA GLY A 108 -0.79 -16.49 -24.28
C GLY A 108 0.21 -16.85 -23.19
N GLN A 109 1.21 -16.02 -22.90
CA GLN A 109 2.11 -16.23 -21.76
C GLN A 109 1.57 -15.60 -20.47
N PRO A 110 1.84 -16.18 -19.29
CA PRO A 110 1.41 -15.62 -18.00
C PRO A 110 1.89 -14.19 -17.72
N TRP A 111 2.97 -13.75 -18.37
CA TRP A 111 3.56 -12.41 -18.24
C TRP A 111 3.13 -11.44 -19.36
N ASP A 112 2.18 -11.80 -20.23
CA ASP A 112 1.73 -10.91 -21.30
C ASP A 112 1.18 -9.59 -20.76
N GLY A 113 1.53 -8.46 -21.39
CA GLY A 113 1.06 -7.13 -21.02
C GLY A 113 1.61 -6.57 -19.69
N THR A 114 2.32 -7.36 -18.86
CA THR A 114 3.06 -6.82 -17.71
C THR A 114 4.34 -6.14 -18.15
N PHE A 115 5.08 -5.57 -17.20
CA PHE A 115 6.32 -4.84 -17.47
C PHE A 115 7.50 -5.53 -16.79
N ARG A 116 8.71 -5.32 -17.30
CA ARG A 116 9.92 -5.64 -16.54
C ARG A 116 9.90 -4.87 -15.22
N ARG A 117 10.33 -5.50 -14.13
CA ARG A 117 10.54 -4.81 -12.84
C ARG A 117 11.76 -3.88 -12.92
N SER A 118 12.79 -4.37 -13.60
CA SER A 118 14.07 -3.71 -13.83
C SER A 118 14.61 -4.09 -15.23
N PRO A 119 15.28 -3.17 -15.95
CA PRO A 119 16.02 -3.47 -17.18
C PRO A 119 17.15 -4.49 -16.97
N GLU A 120 17.74 -4.53 -15.77
CA GLU A 120 18.84 -5.44 -15.41
C GLU A 120 18.37 -6.89 -15.21
N GLU A 121 17.07 -7.12 -15.02
CA GLU A 121 16.53 -8.47 -14.88
C GLU A 121 16.45 -9.17 -16.25
N PRO A 122 16.80 -10.47 -16.31
CA PRO A 122 16.57 -11.26 -17.52
C PRO A 122 15.07 -11.34 -17.80
N PRO A 123 14.65 -11.30 -19.08
CA PRO A 123 13.25 -11.47 -19.41
C PRO A 123 12.75 -12.88 -19.01
N PRO A 124 11.47 -13.04 -18.66
CA PRO A 124 10.87 -14.36 -18.44
C PRO A 124 11.02 -15.26 -19.66
N ALA A 125 11.20 -16.56 -19.41
CA ALA A 125 11.30 -17.60 -20.42
C ALA A 125 10.35 -18.76 -20.10
N ALA A 126 10.35 -19.80 -20.93
CA ALA A 126 9.59 -21.01 -20.66
C ALA A 126 9.91 -21.56 -19.26
N GLY A 127 8.87 -21.84 -18.47
CA GLY A 127 9.02 -22.26 -17.06
C GLY A 127 9.21 -21.12 -16.06
N ALA A 128 9.03 -19.86 -16.47
CA ALA A 128 9.11 -18.71 -15.57
C ALA A 128 8.13 -18.85 -14.38
N GLU A 129 8.68 -18.69 -13.19
CA GLU A 129 7.94 -18.74 -11.93
C GLU A 129 7.35 -17.36 -11.62
N LEU A 130 6.06 -17.36 -11.29
CA LEU A 130 5.32 -16.19 -10.82
C LEU A 130 6.00 -15.59 -9.56
N TRP A 131 6.06 -14.26 -9.47
CA TRP A 131 6.72 -13.46 -8.40
C TRP A 131 8.24 -13.51 -8.37
N LYS A 132 8.85 -14.56 -8.94
CA LYS A 132 10.30 -14.72 -9.00
C LYS A 132 10.88 -14.14 -10.28
N ASN A 133 10.34 -14.52 -11.44
CA ASN A 133 10.86 -14.11 -12.75
C ASN A 133 10.10 -12.92 -13.34
N TYR A 134 8.85 -12.70 -12.94
CA TYR A 134 8.04 -11.55 -13.33
C TYR A 134 7.02 -11.24 -12.22
N ASP A 135 6.47 -10.02 -12.29
CA ASP A 135 5.37 -9.59 -11.42
C ASP A 135 4.18 -9.14 -12.30
N PRO A 136 3.05 -9.86 -12.30
CA PRO A 136 1.87 -9.45 -13.07
C PRO A 136 1.18 -8.20 -12.51
N ASN A 137 1.40 -7.82 -11.25
CA ASN A 137 0.79 -6.62 -10.66
C ASN A 137 1.26 -5.34 -11.36
N TRP A 138 2.38 -5.39 -12.09
CA TRP A 138 2.91 -4.23 -12.82
C TRP A 138 1.94 -3.78 -13.92
N ARG A 139 1.08 -4.67 -14.43
CA ARG A 139 -0.07 -4.31 -15.29
C ARG A 139 -0.94 -3.24 -14.62
N GLN A 140 -1.33 -3.48 -13.37
CA GLN A 140 -2.22 -2.59 -12.62
C GLN A 140 -1.46 -1.36 -12.12
N PHE A 141 -0.31 -1.50 -11.50
CA PHE A 141 0.43 -0.35 -10.95
C PHE A 141 0.82 0.67 -12.03
N ILE A 142 1.39 0.21 -13.15
CA ILE A 142 1.81 1.10 -14.24
C ILE A 142 0.59 1.55 -15.05
N GLY A 143 -0.34 0.63 -15.36
CA GLY A 143 -1.54 0.95 -16.13
C GLY A 143 -2.41 2.02 -15.48
N THR A 144 -2.62 1.94 -14.16
CA THR A 144 -3.39 2.96 -13.41
C THR A 144 -2.65 4.29 -13.31
N THR A 145 -1.31 4.26 -13.21
CA THR A 145 -0.50 5.50 -13.26
C THR A 145 -0.63 6.19 -14.63
N PHE A 146 -0.58 5.42 -15.73
CA PHE A 146 -0.82 5.96 -17.07
C PHE A 146 -2.24 6.48 -17.25
N ALA A 147 -3.24 5.79 -16.70
CA ALA A 147 -4.62 6.29 -16.71
C ALA A 147 -4.72 7.66 -16.03
N LEU A 148 -4.11 7.84 -14.85
CA LEU A 148 -4.07 9.14 -14.17
C LEU A 148 -3.41 10.25 -14.99
N MET A 149 -2.27 9.96 -15.63
CA MET A 149 -1.60 10.92 -16.51
C MET A 149 -2.49 11.33 -17.70
N LEU A 150 -3.19 10.37 -18.30
CA LEU A 150 -4.11 10.62 -19.41
C LEU A 150 -5.36 11.40 -18.96
N GLU A 151 -5.88 11.15 -17.76
CA GLU A 151 -7.03 11.87 -17.22
C GLU A 151 -6.71 13.32 -16.85
N GLN A 152 -5.53 13.57 -16.29
CA GLN A 152 -5.21 14.87 -15.68
C GLN A 152 -4.27 15.75 -16.51
N HIS A 153 -3.52 15.16 -17.44
CA HIS A 153 -2.41 15.83 -18.12
C HIS A 153 -2.31 15.48 -19.63
N ALA A 154 -3.37 14.96 -20.25
CA ALA A 154 -3.36 14.61 -21.67
C ALA A 154 -2.99 15.79 -22.58
N ASP A 155 -3.38 17.01 -22.24
CA ASP A 155 -3.06 18.24 -22.98
C ASP A 155 -1.55 18.55 -23.03
N ARG A 156 -0.79 17.96 -22.09
CA ARG A 156 0.67 18.12 -21.93
C ARG A 156 1.47 16.93 -22.43
N LEU A 157 0.80 15.95 -23.05
CA LEU A 157 1.43 14.74 -23.58
C LEU A 157 1.28 14.69 -25.10
N PRO A 158 2.33 14.35 -25.86
CA PRO A 158 2.21 14.18 -27.31
C PRO A 158 1.11 13.15 -27.66
N ALA A 159 0.28 13.46 -28.66
CA ALA A 159 -0.84 12.59 -29.06
C ALA A 159 -0.40 11.14 -29.38
N ALA A 160 0.77 10.98 -30.01
CA ALA A 160 1.35 9.66 -30.28
C ALA A 160 1.70 8.90 -28.99
N LEU A 161 2.20 9.59 -27.97
CA LEU A 161 2.49 8.99 -26.67
C LEU A 161 1.19 8.60 -25.96
N GLN A 162 0.16 9.45 -25.99
CA GLN A 162 -1.16 9.12 -25.42
C GLN A 162 -1.75 7.84 -26.03
N ALA A 163 -1.62 7.66 -27.35
CA ALA A 163 -2.05 6.46 -28.05
C ALA A 163 -1.25 5.22 -27.59
N ARG A 164 0.08 5.31 -27.47
CA ARG A 164 0.93 4.23 -26.96
C ARG A 164 0.59 3.84 -25.52
N MET A 165 0.36 4.82 -24.64
CA MET A 165 -0.06 4.58 -23.26
C MET A 165 -1.42 3.88 -23.20
N THR A 166 -2.38 4.31 -24.02
CA THR A 166 -3.70 3.69 -24.12
C THR A 166 -3.60 2.24 -24.60
N ASP A 167 -2.76 1.96 -25.60
CA ASP A 167 -2.53 0.60 -26.12
C ASP A 167 -1.78 -0.29 -25.10
N ALA A 168 -0.89 0.30 -24.30
CA ALA A 168 -0.24 -0.41 -23.20
C ALA A 168 -1.24 -0.80 -22.10
N ILE A 169 -2.17 0.10 -21.74
CA ILE A 169 -3.26 -0.21 -20.80
C ILE A 169 -4.16 -1.32 -21.36
N ARG A 170 -4.51 -1.26 -22.65
CA ARG A 170 -5.28 -2.33 -23.32
C ARG A 170 -4.61 -3.69 -23.16
N ARG A 171 -3.31 -3.80 -23.45
CA ARG A 171 -2.52 -5.04 -23.27
C ARG A 171 -2.48 -5.51 -21.83
N ALA A 172 -2.30 -4.59 -20.87
CA ALA A 172 -2.34 -4.93 -19.45
C ALA A 172 -3.71 -5.50 -19.04
N VAL A 173 -4.82 -4.91 -19.52
CA VAL A 173 -6.18 -5.42 -19.26
C VAL A 173 -6.39 -6.80 -19.91
N GLU A 174 -6.04 -6.98 -21.18
CA GLU A 174 -6.17 -8.26 -21.89
C GLU A 174 -5.34 -9.38 -21.24
N GLY A 175 -4.11 -9.07 -20.85
CA GLY A 175 -3.21 -10.01 -20.17
C GLY A 175 -3.77 -10.45 -18.81
N GLU A 176 -4.33 -9.52 -18.03
CA GLU A 176 -4.96 -9.85 -16.74
C GLU A 176 -6.24 -10.67 -16.92
N LEU A 177 -7.12 -10.30 -17.86
CA LEU A 177 -8.34 -11.04 -18.19
C LEU A 177 -8.03 -12.47 -18.66
N THR A 178 -6.98 -12.64 -19.48
CA THR A 178 -6.55 -13.95 -19.97
C THR A 178 -6.02 -14.82 -18.85
N GLN A 179 -5.25 -14.24 -17.92
CA GLN A 179 -4.69 -14.98 -16.79
C GLN A 179 -5.77 -15.34 -15.75
N GLY A 180 -6.77 -14.47 -15.54
CA GLY A 180 -7.90 -14.73 -14.65
C GLY A 180 -7.51 -14.98 -13.19
N ARG A 181 -6.42 -14.36 -12.72
CA ARG A 181 -5.84 -14.63 -11.40
C ARG A 181 -6.38 -13.76 -10.25
N ALA A 182 -7.09 -12.69 -10.56
CA ALA A 182 -7.58 -11.77 -9.54
C ALA A 182 -8.65 -12.44 -8.69
N GLU A 183 -8.63 -12.18 -7.38
CA GLU A 183 -9.59 -12.72 -6.42
C GLU A 183 -10.19 -11.57 -5.60
N PRO A 184 -11.51 -11.50 -5.38
CA PRO A 184 -12.15 -10.32 -4.76
C PRO A 184 -11.60 -9.95 -3.38
N TYR A 185 -11.07 -10.91 -2.63
CA TYR A 185 -10.48 -10.73 -1.30
C TYR A 185 -8.98 -10.37 -1.33
N HIS A 186 -8.31 -10.38 -2.49
CA HIS A 186 -6.93 -9.92 -2.66
C HIS A 186 -6.93 -8.45 -3.11
N THR A 187 -7.04 -7.54 -2.15
CA THR A 187 -7.80 -6.29 -2.32
C THR A 187 -7.14 -5.25 -3.21
N ASN A 188 -5.89 -4.88 -2.97
CA ASN A 188 -5.26 -3.75 -3.67
C ASN A 188 -5.20 -3.94 -5.20
N VAL A 189 -4.62 -5.04 -5.67
CA VAL A 189 -4.55 -5.37 -7.10
C VAL A 189 -5.95 -5.62 -7.67
N SER A 190 -6.89 -6.17 -6.89
CA SER A 190 -8.27 -6.38 -7.34
C SER A 190 -9.06 -5.08 -7.52
N LEU A 191 -8.87 -4.10 -6.65
CA LEU A 191 -9.44 -2.76 -6.79
C LEU A 191 -8.88 -2.07 -8.03
N MET A 192 -7.55 -2.09 -8.20
CA MET A 192 -6.89 -1.51 -9.37
C MET A 192 -7.29 -2.22 -10.68
N HIS A 193 -7.46 -3.55 -10.66
CA HIS A 193 -7.95 -4.31 -11.81
C HIS A 193 -9.35 -3.88 -12.21
N GLY A 194 -10.29 -3.84 -11.25
CA GLY A 194 -11.66 -3.41 -11.52
C GLY A 194 -11.72 -1.99 -12.09
N PHE A 195 -10.98 -1.05 -11.50
CA PHE A 195 -10.85 0.30 -12.03
C PHE A 195 -10.27 0.31 -13.46
N LEU A 196 -9.10 -0.32 -13.68
CA LEU A 196 -8.38 -0.23 -14.95
C LEU A 196 -9.17 -0.87 -16.10
N LEU A 197 -9.89 -1.98 -15.83
CA LEU A 197 -10.78 -2.63 -16.78
C LEU A 197 -11.92 -1.69 -17.21
N GLY A 198 -12.56 -1.02 -16.25
CA GLY A 198 -13.66 -0.08 -16.53
C GLY A 198 -13.17 1.16 -17.28
N TRP A 199 -12.07 1.75 -16.83
CA TRP A 199 -11.43 2.89 -17.47
C TRP A 199 -11.06 2.58 -18.93
N ALA A 200 -10.38 1.45 -19.17
CA ALA A 200 -10.03 1.02 -20.52
C ALA A 200 -11.29 0.73 -21.35
N GLY A 201 -12.32 0.15 -20.73
CA GLY A 201 -13.61 -0.09 -21.34
C GLY A 201 -14.25 1.18 -21.90
N GLN A 202 -14.25 2.27 -21.14
CA GLN A 202 -14.74 3.55 -21.62
C GLN A 202 -13.85 4.16 -22.71
N ARG A 203 -12.54 4.21 -22.44
CA ARG A 203 -11.55 4.81 -23.35
C ARG A 203 -11.55 4.16 -24.74
N LEU A 204 -11.82 2.86 -24.80
CA LEU A 204 -11.80 2.05 -26.04
C LEU A 204 -13.20 1.70 -26.56
N ALA A 205 -14.26 2.28 -26.00
CA ALA A 205 -15.65 1.97 -26.36
C ALA A 205 -16.01 0.47 -26.28
N ARG A 206 -15.48 -0.24 -25.28
CA ARG A 206 -15.74 -1.65 -24.96
C ARG A 206 -16.78 -1.76 -23.84
N ALA A 207 -18.06 -1.74 -24.22
CA ALA A 207 -19.17 -1.84 -23.28
C ALA A 207 -19.15 -3.14 -22.44
N ASP A 208 -18.64 -4.23 -23.01
CA ASP A 208 -18.45 -5.50 -22.33
C ASP A 208 -17.43 -5.39 -21.17
N TRP A 209 -16.33 -4.65 -21.37
CA TRP A 209 -15.33 -4.40 -20.32
C TRP A 209 -15.88 -3.53 -19.20
N VAL A 210 -16.67 -2.50 -19.53
CA VAL A 210 -17.36 -1.68 -18.52
C VAL A 210 -18.30 -2.53 -17.67
N ALA A 211 -19.12 -3.37 -18.30
CA ALA A 211 -20.04 -4.26 -17.58
C ALA A 211 -19.30 -5.27 -16.69
N GLN A 212 -18.19 -5.84 -17.18
CA GLN A 212 -17.36 -6.76 -16.40
C GLN A 212 -16.68 -6.06 -15.21
N SER A 213 -16.24 -4.82 -15.39
CA SER A 213 -15.69 -3.97 -14.31
C SER A 213 -16.73 -3.69 -13.22
N GLU A 214 -17.96 -3.33 -13.59
CA GLU A 214 -19.04 -3.14 -12.60
C GLU A 214 -19.28 -4.41 -11.77
N GLN A 215 -19.41 -5.56 -12.44
CA GLN A 215 -19.61 -6.85 -11.76
C GLN A 215 -18.43 -7.20 -10.85
N TRP A 216 -17.20 -6.92 -11.29
CA TRP A 216 -16.01 -7.15 -10.50
C TRP A 216 -15.99 -6.30 -9.22
N ILE A 217 -16.18 -4.99 -9.35
CA ILE A 217 -16.18 -4.07 -8.19
C ILE A 217 -17.33 -4.40 -7.23
N GLU A 218 -18.50 -4.82 -7.72
CA GLU A 218 -19.58 -5.25 -6.83
C GLU A 218 -19.21 -6.51 -6.03
N ARG A 219 -18.47 -7.46 -6.61
CA ARG A 219 -17.97 -8.62 -5.85
C ARG A 219 -16.94 -8.23 -4.79
N VAL A 220 -16.04 -7.30 -5.11
CA VAL A 220 -15.08 -6.76 -4.12
C VAL A 220 -15.83 -6.04 -2.99
N ARG A 221 -16.84 -5.23 -3.33
CA ARG A 221 -17.70 -4.54 -2.36
C ARG A 221 -18.46 -5.50 -1.46
N ALA A 222 -19.03 -6.55 -2.03
CA ALA A 222 -19.73 -7.58 -1.26
C ALA A 222 -18.79 -8.31 -0.28
N ALA A 223 -17.58 -8.66 -0.73
CA ALA A 223 -16.57 -9.26 0.14
C ALA A 223 -16.15 -8.32 1.28
N PHE A 224 -15.92 -7.04 0.97
CA PHE A 224 -15.64 -6.02 1.99
C PHE A 224 -16.79 -5.87 3.01
N ALA A 225 -18.03 -5.83 2.53
CA ALA A 225 -19.22 -5.60 3.34
C ALA A 225 -19.48 -6.72 4.36
N GLU A 226 -18.98 -7.94 4.12
CA GLU A 226 -19.15 -9.09 5.02
C GLU A 226 -18.60 -8.81 6.43
N HIS A 227 -17.46 -8.11 6.51
CA HIS A 227 -16.76 -7.85 7.77
C HIS A 227 -16.43 -6.35 7.99
N GLY A 228 -16.67 -5.53 6.98
CA GLY A 228 -16.29 -4.11 6.98
C GLY A 228 -14.78 -3.91 6.97
N SER A 229 -14.04 -4.85 6.39
CA SER A 229 -12.57 -4.83 6.30
C SER A 229 -12.09 -5.65 5.12
N PHE A 230 -10.83 -5.42 4.73
CA PHE A 230 -10.10 -6.21 3.74
C PHE A 230 -9.31 -7.35 4.39
N GLU A 231 -9.15 -8.48 3.68
CA GLU A 231 -8.48 -9.67 4.23
C GLU A 231 -6.97 -9.55 4.36
N GLU A 232 -6.30 -8.75 3.52
CA GLU A 232 -4.91 -8.32 3.76
C GLU A 232 -4.93 -7.20 4.81
N TYR A 233 -5.00 -7.63 6.06
CA TYR A 233 -5.55 -6.83 7.14
C TYR A 233 -4.51 -5.98 7.86
N ASN A 234 -4.92 -4.75 8.17
CA ASN A 234 -4.23 -3.73 8.96
C ASN A 234 -2.76 -3.45 8.57
N SER A 235 -2.35 -3.81 7.35
CA SER A 235 -1.02 -3.50 6.86
C SER A 235 -0.89 -1.99 6.56
N PRO A 236 0.02 -1.25 7.23
CA PRO A 236 0.14 0.19 6.98
C PRO A 236 0.64 0.53 5.56
N THR A 237 1.28 -0.42 4.87
CA THR A 237 1.65 -0.28 3.45
C THR A 237 0.45 -0.63 2.58
N TYR A 238 -0.13 -1.83 2.72
CA TYR A 238 -1.16 -2.29 1.78
C TYR A 238 -2.50 -1.57 1.92
N TYR A 239 -2.89 -1.11 3.11
CA TYR A 239 -4.03 -0.20 3.24
C TYR A 239 -3.83 1.11 2.48
N GLY A 240 -2.60 1.60 2.36
CA GLY A 240 -2.31 2.75 1.51
C GLY A 240 -2.48 2.46 0.02
N VAL A 241 -2.23 1.22 -0.41
CA VAL A 241 -2.51 0.77 -1.78
C VAL A 241 -4.02 0.53 -1.99
N ASP A 242 -4.74 0.04 -0.98
CA ASP A 242 -6.20 -0.06 -1.03
C ASP A 242 -6.84 1.33 -1.16
N PHE A 243 -6.39 2.32 -0.39
CA PHE A 243 -6.82 3.71 -0.56
C PHE A 243 -6.56 4.23 -1.98
N TYR A 244 -5.44 3.86 -2.60
CA TYR A 244 -5.16 4.19 -4.00
C TYR A 244 -6.19 3.58 -4.96
N GLY A 245 -6.44 2.27 -4.86
CA GLY A 245 -7.47 1.59 -5.68
C GLY A 245 -8.86 2.17 -5.47
N LEU A 246 -9.24 2.46 -4.23
CA LEU A 246 -10.53 3.02 -3.88
C LEU A 246 -10.71 4.46 -4.38
N ALA A 247 -9.68 5.29 -4.24
CA ALA A 247 -9.72 6.67 -4.70
C ALA A 247 -9.74 6.75 -6.24
N LEU A 248 -9.07 5.83 -6.94
CA LEU A 248 -9.21 5.66 -8.40
C LEU A 248 -10.68 5.35 -8.77
N CYS A 249 -11.29 4.34 -8.13
CA CYS A 249 -12.70 4.00 -8.33
C CYS A 249 -13.61 5.18 -8.03
N ARG A 250 -13.44 5.87 -6.89
CA ARG A 250 -14.24 7.02 -6.48
C ARG A 250 -14.18 8.16 -7.48
N ARG A 251 -12.99 8.49 -7.98
CA ARG A 251 -12.77 9.72 -8.78
C ARG A 251 -12.98 9.49 -10.27
N TYR A 252 -12.52 8.35 -10.77
CA TYR A 252 -12.44 8.05 -12.21
C TYR A 252 -13.10 6.72 -12.58
N GLY A 253 -13.85 6.09 -11.66
CA GLY A 253 -14.62 4.89 -11.96
C GLY A 253 -15.55 5.10 -13.14
N ALA A 254 -15.61 4.12 -14.03
CA ALA A 254 -16.33 4.24 -15.30
C ALA A 254 -17.81 4.61 -15.11
N THR A 255 -18.46 4.01 -14.12
CA THR A 255 -19.87 4.23 -13.88
C THR A 255 -20.12 4.78 -12.48
N GLU A 256 -21.31 5.34 -12.28
CA GLU A 256 -21.69 5.87 -10.96
C GLU A 256 -21.68 4.78 -9.88
N LYS A 257 -22.00 3.53 -10.24
CA LYS A 257 -21.94 2.40 -9.31
C LYS A 257 -20.52 2.16 -8.80
N ILE A 258 -19.53 2.19 -9.70
CA ILE A 258 -18.12 2.01 -9.34
C ILE A 258 -17.66 3.17 -8.46
N ARG A 259 -18.04 4.41 -8.79
CA ARG A 259 -17.68 5.60 -8.00
C ARG A 259 -18.28 5.56 -6.59
N ALA A 260 -19.56 5.21 -6.48
CA ALA A 260 -20.25 5.05 -5.20
C ALA A 260 -19.61 3.94 -4.35
N ALA A 261 -19.33 2.77 -4.95
CA ALA A 261 -18.66 1.66 -4.28
C ALA A 261 -17.27 2.05 -3.75
N GLY A 262 -16.46 2.74 -4.56
CA GLY A 262 -15.15 3.25 -4.14
C GLY A 262 -15.25 4.20 -2.95
N ALA A 263 -16.20 5.14 -2.99
CA ALA A 263 -16.41 6.10 -1.90
C ALA A 263 -16.90 5.44 -0.60
N GLU A 264 -17.80 4.46 -0.70
CA GLU A 264 -18.31 3.68 0.43
C GLU A 264 -17.20 2.91 1.14
N MET A 265 -16.44 2.11 0.38
CA MET A 265 -15.35 1.31 0.91
C MET A 265 -14.20 2.17 1.44
N GLU A 266 -13.87 3.30 0.81
CA GLU A 266 -12.85 4.24 1.31
C GLU A 266 -13.23 4.80 2.68
N ALA A 267 -14.48 5.22 2.85
CA ALA A 267 -14.97 5.69 4.15
C ALA A 267 -14.93 4.57 5.21
N GLY A 268 -15.24 3.33 4.82
CA GLY A 268 -15.12 2.15 5.68
C GLY A 268 -13.69 1.90 6.13
N LEU A 269 -12.74 1.89 5.19
CA LEU A 269 -11.32 1.69 5.47
C LEU A 269 -10.74 2.79 6.37
N TRP A 270 -11.09 4.06 6.13
CA TRP A 270 -10.69 5.17 7.01
C TRP A 270 -11.15 4.99 8.45
N ARG A 271 -12.39 4.52 8.65
CA ARG A 271 -12.91 4.24 9.99
C ARG A 271 -12.20 3.08 10.66
N ASP A 272 -11.80 2.07 9.90
CA ASP A 272 -11.03 0.95 10.45
C ASP A 272 -9.61 1.39 10.84
N VAL A 273 -8.92 2.14 9.98
CA VAL A 273 -7.65 2.80 10.29
C VAL A 273 -7.75 3.63 11.57
N ALA A 274 -8.79 4.45 11.72
CA ALA A 274 -9.00 5.28 12.91
C ALA A 274 -9.11 4.46 14.20
N ARG A 275 -9.74 3.28 14.14
CA ARG A 275 -9.89 2.40 15.31
C ARG A 275 -8.53 1.90 15.82
N PHE A 276 -7.61 1.55 14.93
CA PHE A 276 -6.27 1.06 15.29
C PHE A 276 -5.24 2.18 15.49
N TYR A 277 -5.49 3.40 14.99
CA TYR A 277 -4.51 4.47 15.04
C TYR A 277 -4.41 5.16 16.41
N HIS A 278 -3.18 5.34 16.90
CA HIS A 278 -2.90 6.14 18.09
C HIS A 278 -2.20 7.44 17.72
N ALA A 279 -2.95 8.55 17.61
CA ALA A 279 -2.40 9.87 17.25
C ALA A 279 -1.22 10.31 18.14
N GLY A 280 -1.29 10.09 19.45
CA GLY A 280 -0.19 10.44 20.37
C GLY A 280 1.12 9.66 20.16
N LEU A 281 1.06 8.40 19.69
CA LEU A 281 2.24 7.58 19.35
C LEU A 281 2.56 7.64 17.84
N ARG A 282 1.67 8.24 17.04
CA ARG A 282 1.71 8.33 15.57
C ARG A 282 1.96 6.98 14.91
N ASN A 283 1.24 5.96 15.35
CA ASN A 283 1.37 4.58 14.87
C ASN A 283 0.02 3.87 14.83
N LEU A 284 -0.10 2.91 13.90
CA LEU A 284 -1.16 1.91 13.93
C LEU A 284 -0.82 0.83 14.96
N CYS A 285 -1.80 0.45 15.78
CA CYS A 285 -1.72 -0.75 16.61
C CYS A 285 -1.84 -1.98 15.70
N GLY A 286 -1.04 -3.02 15.94
CA GLY A 286 -1.18 -4.29 15.23
C GLY A 286 -2.47 -5.05 15.59
N PRO A 287 -2.65 -6.29 15.11
CA PRO A 287 -1.70 -7.09 14.33
C PRO A 287 -1.53 -6.61 12.89
N PHE A 288 -0.56 -7.14 12.16
CA PHE A 288 -0.34 -6.81 10.75
C PHE A 288 -0.19 -8.05 9.89
N ASP A 289 -0.97 -8.17 8.81
CA ASP A 289 -0.74 -9.25 7.85
C ASP A 289 0.59 -9.12 7.13
N ARG A 290 0.96 -7.87 6.87
CA ARG A 290 2.22 -7.49 6.24
C ARG A 290 2.74 -6.21 6.85
N ALA A 291 3.96 -6.26 7.39
CA ALA A 291 4.65 -5.09 7.91
C ALA A 291 6.08 -4.96 7.35
N TYR A 292 6.36 -3.81 6.75
CA TYR A 292 7.70 -3.41 6.28
C TYR A 292 8.46 -2.55 7.30
N GLY A 293 7.76 -2.14 8.36
CA GLY A 293 8.28 -1.43 9.51
C GLY A 293 7.22 -1.42 10.61
N ILE A 294 7.64 -1.05 11.83
CA ILE A 294 6.74 -1.05 13.01
C ILE A 294 6.48 0.36 13.53
N ASP A 295 7.43 1.28 13.35
CA ASP A 295 7.26 2.68 13.74
C ASP A 295 7.12 3.58 12.51
N MET A 296 5.89 3.98 12.18
CA MET A 296 5.55 4.83 11.03
C MET A 296 6.27 6.19 11.06
N ARG A 297 6.85 6.60 12.20
CA ARG A 297 7.70 7.79 12.32
C ARG A 297 9.13 7.58 11.79
N ARG A 298 9.49 6.35 11.42
CA ARG A 298 10.85 5.92 11.01
C ARG A 298 10.89 5.16 9.69
N TYR A 299 9.75 4.68 9.19
CA TYR A 299 9.65 4.08 7.87
C TYR A 299 8.49 4.70 7.09
N VAL A 300 8.60 4.73 5.77
CA VAL A 300 7.55 5.25 4.91
C VAL A 300 6.42 4.22 4.84
N SER A 301 5.29 4.56 5.45
CA SER A 301 4.04 3.81 5.29
C SER A 301 3.13 4.54 4.32
N LEU A 302 2.44 3.80 3.45
CA LEU A 302 1.55 4.41 2.47
C LEU A 302 0.28 4.98 3.13
N VAL A 303 -0.22 4.37 4.22
CA VAL A 303 -1.26 5.00 5.05
C VAL A 303 -0.76 6.33 5.63
N GLY A 304 0.49 6.40 6.10
CA GLY A 304 1.07 7.65 6.59
C GLY A 304 1.15 8.74 5.51
N ALA A 305 1.42 8.37 4.26
CA ALA A 305 1.37 9.29 3.12
C ALA A 305 -0.04 9.81 2.85
N TRP A 306 -1.08 8.96 2.92
CA TRP A 306 -2.47 9.41 2.84
C TRP A 306 -2.87 10.33 3.99
N MET A 307 -2.48 9.99 5.23
CA MET A 307 -2.71 10.85 6.39
C MET A 307 -2.02 12.20 6.25
N GLY A 308 -0.82 12.24 5.65
CA GLY A 308 -0.09 13.48 5.40
C GLY A 308 -0.83 14.47 4.52
N LEU A 309 -1.75 14.02 3.64
CA LEU A 309 -2.56 14.92 2.81
C LEU A 309 -3.56 15.75 3.61
N VAL A 310 -3.95 15.27 4.80
CA VAL A 310 -4.98 15.91 5.64
C VAL A 310 -4.46 16.36 7.01
N LEU A 311 -3.26 15.92 7.40
CA LEU A 311 -2.61 16.31 8.65
C LEU A 311 -1.48 17.31 8.40
N PRO A 312 -1.23 18.23 9.34
CA PRO A 312 -0.01 19.03 9.33
C PRO A 312 1.23 18.13 9.52
N ARG A 313 2.41 18.62 9.13
CA ARG A 313 3.66 17.84 9.15
C ARG A 313 3.95 17.24 10.52
N GLU A 314 3.71 17.99 11.59
CA GLU A 314 4.02 17.61 12.97
C GLU A 314 3.21 16.40 13.44
N LEU A 315 1.98 16.26 12.92
CA LEU A 315 1.08 15.15 13.24
C LEU A 315 1.20 13.97 12.26
N THR A 316 1.79 14.19 11.08
CA THR A 316 1.92 13.17 10.04
C THR A 316 2.79 12.01 10.54
N PRO A 317 2.32 10.75 10.51
CA PRO A 317 3.11 9.57 10.85
C PRO A 317 3.98 9.14 9.68
N LEU A 318 4.93 10.01 9.30
CA LEU A 318 5.96 9.75 8.31
C LEU A 318 7.33 10.16 8.85
N PRO A 319 8.41 9.48 8.44
CA PRO A 319 9.75 9.92 8.76
C PRO A 319 10.10 11.23 8.03
N ASP A 320 11.07 11.95 8.60
CA ASP A 320 11.71 13.09 7.97
C ASP A 320 12.53 12.63 6.76
N PRO A 321 12.23 13.10 5.53
CA PRO A 321 12.90 12.65 4.31
C PRO A 321 14.36 13.09 4.19
N SER A 322 14.84 13.96 5.09
CA SER A 322 16.27 14.31 5.23
C SER A 322 17.07 13.27 6.03
N LYS A 323 16.40 12.34 6.72
CA LYS A 323 17.01 11.30 7.56
C LYS A 323 16.91 9.92 6.90
N PRO A 324 17.66 8.91 7.39
CA PRO A 324 17.44 7.53 6.97
C PRO A 324 15.99 7.09 7.24
N MET A 325 15.37 6.45 6.24
CA MET A 325 14.00 5.96 6.32
C MET A 325 13.96 4.48 5.97
N GLY A 326 13.24 3.69 6.77
CA GLY A 326 12.86 2.34 6.36
C GLY A 326 11.89 2.39 5.18
N HIS A 327 11.98 1.41 4.27
CA HIS A 327 11.05 1.27 3.14
C HIS A 327 10.90 2.55 2.29
N ALA A 328 12.00 3.30 2.12
CA ALA A 328 11.98 4.68 1.60
C ALA A 328 11.40 4.83 0.18
N HIS A 329 11.48 3.80 -0.66
CA HIS A 329 11.01 3.86 -2.05
C HIS A 329 9.52 4.17 -2.17
N ASP A 330 8.72 3.84 -1.16
CA ASP A 330 7.29 4.16 -1.10
C ASP A 330 7.01 5.66 -1.11
N LEU A 331 7.99 6.50 -0.75
CA LEU A 331 7.85 7.96 -0.83
C LEU A 331 7.67 8.42 -2.28
N ALA A 332 8.12 7.64 -3.27
CA ALA A 332 7.90 7.94 -4.68
C ALA A 332 6.43 7.77 -5.11
N ALA A 333 5.57 7.12 -4.30
CA ALA A 333 4.15 6.92 -4.61
C ALA A 333 3.26 8.14 -4.28
N VAL A 334 3.75 9.08 -3.46
CA VAL A 334 3.00 10.28 -3.01
C VAL A 334 2.29 11.06 -4.14
N PRO A 335 2.88 11.26 -5.34
CA PRO A 335 2.20 11.94 -6.44
C PRO A 335 0.86 11.31 -6.84
N LEU A 336 0.74 9.99 -6.74
CA LEU A 336 -0.52 9.28 -6.99
C LEU A 336 -1.62 9.74 -6.04
N TYR A 337 -1.26 9.91 -4.76
CA TYR A 337 -2.22 10.22 -3.70
C TYR A 337 -2.63 11.69 -3.77
N ILE A 338 -1.69 12.58 -4.12
CA ILE A 338 -1.98 13.98 -4.41
C ILE A 338 -2.94 14.11 -5.60
N ALA A 339 -2.69 13.37 -6.69
CA ALA A 339 -3.54 13.39 -7.88
C ALA A 339 -4.99 12.98 -7.58
N LEU A 340 -5.20 12.11 -6.60
CA LEU A 340 -6.52 11.57 -6.25
C LEU A 340 -7.23 12.36 -5.13
N GLY A 341 -6.46 12.82 -4.15
CA GLY A 341 -6.93 13.48 -2.92
C GLY A 341 -7.60 12.50 -1.95
N ALA A 342 -7.34 12.69 -0.65
CA ALA A 342 -7.99 11.91 0.41
C ALA A 342 -9.42 12.40 0.67
N ARG A 343 -10.36 11.48 0.90
CA ARG A 343 -11.71 11.82 1.39
C ARG A 343 -11.95 11.18 2.75
N VAL A 344 -11.43 11.83 3.78
CA VAL A 344 -11.50 11.33 5.16
C VAL A 344 -12.82 11.77 5.81
N PRO A 345 -13.61 10.86 6.42
CA PRO A 345 -14.80 11.22 7.19
C PRO A 345 -14.46 12.12 8.40
N ASP A 346 -15.37 13.02 8.78
CA ASP A 346 -15.17 13.97 9.89
C ASP A 346 -14.88 13.26 11.23
N ASP A 347 -15.56 12.14 11.48
CA ASP A 347 -15.34 11.29 12.66
C ASP A 347 -13.93 10.70 12.71
N VAL A 348 -13.34 10.43 11.55
CA VAL A 348 -11.97 9.92 11.43
C VAL A 348 -10.94 11.03 11.61
N LEU A 349 -11.17 12.22 11.03
CA LEU A 349 -10.24 13.35 11.15
C LEU A 349 -9.93 13.68 12.62
N ALA A 350 -10.94 13.69 13.50
CA ALA A 350 -10.73 13.92 14.93
C ALA A 350 -9.75 12.90 15.56
N ALA A 351 -9.88 11.62 15.20
CA ALA A 351 -9.02 10.54 15.68
C ALA A 351 -7.60 10.58 15.12
N LEU A 352 -7.41 11.14 13.92
CA LEU A 352 -6.09 11.37 13.35
C LEU A 352 -5.36 12.54 14.04
N HIS A 353 -6.10 13.58 14.43
CA HIS A 353 -5.54 14.76 15.09
C HIS A 353 -5.13 14.52 16.55
N SER A 354 -5.92 13.75 17.30
CA SER A 354 -5.73 13.60 18.73
C SER A 354 -6.21 12.25 19.26
N PHE A 355 -5.63 11.80 20.36
CA PHE A 355 -6.01 10.54 20.99
C PHE A 355 -7.42 10.65 21.59
N GLN A 356 -8.34 9.78 21.15
CA GLN A 356 -9.77 9.85 21.50
C GLN A 356 -10.15 9.06 22.77
N GLY A 357 -9.17 8.62 23.57
CA GLY A 357 -9.40 7.87 24.80
C GLY A 357 -9.11 6.37 24.69
N GLU A 358 -9.07 5.74 25.87
CA GLU A 358 -8.80 4.31 26.02
C GLU A 358 -9.89 3.48 25.35
N ARG A 359 -9.49 2.44 24.61
CA ARG A 359 -10.43 1.53 23.93
C ARG A 359 -9.88 0.11 23.83
N ALA A 360 -10.78 -0.86 23.90
CA ALA A 360 -10.52 -2.26 23.64
C ALA A 360 -11.56 -2.75 22.64
N PHE A 361 -11.15 -3.52 21.63
CA PHE A 361 -12.10 -4.05 20.65
C PHE A 361 -11.53 -5.26 19.92
N GLU A 362 -12.43 -5.96 19.22
CA GLU A 362 -12.14 -7.04 18.30
C GLU A 362 -12.68 -6.67 16.92
N ARG A 363 -11.95 -7.05 15.87
CA ARG A 363 -12.38 -7.00 14.47
C ARG A 363 -12.31 -8.41 13.87
N VAL A 364 -13.43 -8.85 13.29
CA VAL A 364 -13.47 -10.05 12.46
C VAL A 364 -12.82 -9.73 11.11
N ILE A 365 -11.84 -10.54 10.69
CA ILE A 365 -11.17 -10.42 9.39
C ILE A 365 -11.75 -11.46 8.43
N THR A 366 -11.90 -12.70 8.92
CA THR A 366 -12.59 -13.83 8.27
C THR A 366 -13.28 -14.65 9.36
N PRO A 367 -14.09 -15.68 9.05
CA PRO A 367 -14.69 -16.53 10.08
C PRO A 367 -13.67 -17.15 11.07
N GLN A 368 -12.42 -17.36 10.64
CA GLN A 368 -11.34 -17.95 11.44
C GLN A 368 -10.36 -16.92 12.01
N ARG A 369 -10.31 -15.70 11.45
CA ARG A 369 -9.30 -14.69 11.79
C ARG A 369 -9.91 -13.48 12.47
N ARG A 370 -9.33 -13.07 13.60
CA ARG A 370 -9.77 -11.90 14.39
C ARG A 370 -8.58 -11.08 14.85
N ALA A 371 -8.60 -9.79 14.58
CA ALA A 371 -7.69 -8.84 15.21
C ALA A 371 -8.27 -8.35 16.54
N THR A 372 -7.43 -8.26 17.55
CA THR A 372 -7.77 -7.76 18.88
C THR A 372 -6.82 -6.64 19.26
N ALA A 373 -7.34 -5.58 19.87
CA ALA A 373 -6.53 -4.44 20.27
C ALA A 373 -6.97 -3.88 21.62
N TRP A 374 -6.00 -3.40 22.38
CA TRP A 374 -6.21 -2.51 23.51
C TRP A 374 -5.28 -1.32 23.41
N ILE A 375 -5.84 -0.12 23.44
CA ILE A 375 -5.14 1.14 23.19
C ILE A 375 -5.46 2.08 24.34
N SER A 376 -4.44 2.52 25.07
CA SER A 376 -4.48 3.52 26.13
C SER A 376 -3.58 4.70 25.76
N GLU A 377 -3.58 5.78 26.55
CA GLU A 377 -2.84 7.02 26.25
C GLU A 377 -1.33 6.83 26.03
N ARG A 378 -0.73 5.82 26.68
CA ARG A 378 0.73 5.61 26.69
C ARG A 378 1.15 4.22 26.22
N LEU A 379 0.21 3.32 25.95
CA LEU A 379 0.49 1.93 25.56
C LEU A 379 -0.63 1.42 24.66
N MET A 380 -0.25 0.82 23.54
CA MET A 380 -1.15 0.04 22.69
C MET A 380 -0.61 -1.37 22.47
N LEU A 381 -1.52 -2.35 22.50
CA LEU A 381 -1.27 -3.78 22.37
C LEU A 381 -2.20 -4.31 21.28
N GLY A 382 -1.64 -5.04 20.31
CA GLY A 382 -2.38 -5.64 19.21
C GLY A 382 -2.02 -7.10 19.05
N GLY A 383 -3.02 -7.95 18.77
CA GLY A 383 -2.84 -9.39 18.58
C GLY A 383 -3.82 -9.97 17.57
N GLU A 384 -3.43 -11.03 16.85
CA GLU A 384 -4.32 -11.79 15.96
C GLU A 384 -4.59 -13.21 16.45
N VAL A 385 -5.86 -13.61 16.41
CA VAL A 385 -6.32 -14.99 16.53
C VAL A 385 -6.51 -15.54 15.12
N THR A 386 -5.88 -16.67 14.80
CA THR A 386 -5.95 -17.33 13.47
C THR A 386 -6.42 -18.78 13.55
N GLY A 387 -6.80 -19.25 14.73
CA GLY A 387 -7.05 -20.67 15.00
C GLY A 387 -5.76 -21.49 15.06
N GLN A 388 -4.65 -20.85 15.45
CA GLN A 388 -3.31 -21.44 15.53
C GLN A 388 -2.81 -22.02 14.18
N THR A 389 -3.24 -21.44 13.07
CA THR A 389 -2.90 -21.92 11.72
C THR A 389 -1.71 -21.18 11.10
N VAL A 390 -1.38 -19.99 11.63
CA VAL A 390 -0.35 -19.09 11.08
C VAL A 390 0.55 -18.59 12.21
N GLY A 391 1.85 -18.50 11.92
CA GLY A 391 2.86 -17.94 12.82
C GLY A 391 3.80 -17.01 12.07
N ALA A 392 4.59 -16.22 12.80
CA ALA A 392 5.59 -15.35 12.19
C ALA A 392 6.81 -16.17 11.73
N ASP A 393 7.25 -15.97 10.48
CA ASP A 393 8.46 -16.55 9.93
C ASP A 393 9.26 -15.48 9.16
N PRO A 394 10.41 -15.02 9.69
CA PRO A 394 11.18 -13.94 9.08
C PRO A 394 11.76 -14.30 7.71
N LYS A 395 11.77 -15.60 7.33
CA LYS A 395 12.26 -16.06 6.01
C LYS A 395 11.16 -16.14 4.97
N ARG A 396 9.89 -16.19 5.38
CA ARG A 396 8.78 -16.55 4.49
C ARG A 396 7.61 -15.57 4.50
N ASN A 397 7.39 -14.82 5.57
CA ASN A 397 6.24 -13.92 5.65
C ASN A 397 6.56 -12.60 6.36
N GLN A 398 5.73 -11.60 6.07
CA GLN A 398 5.74 -10.28 6.71
C GLN A 398 4.69 -10.19 7.82
N PHE A 399 4.17 -11.35 8.23
CA PHE A 399 3.08 -11.48 9.19
C PHE A 399 3.59 -11.14 10.59
N VAL A 400 2.88 -10.24 11.27
CA VAL A 400 3.19 -9.81 12.63
C VAL A 400 1.97 -10.07 13.51
N PRO A 401 1.91 -11.24 14.18
CA PRO A 401 0.74 -11.65 14.94
C PRO A 401 0.52 -10.80 16.19
N ALA A 402 1.55 -10.10 16.68
CA ALA A 402 1.40 -9.20 17.81
C ALA A 402 2.42 -8.07 17.82
N THR A 403 1.97 -6.92 18.32
CA THR A 403 2.80 -5.73 18.53
C THR A 403 2.45 -5.04 19.85
N ALA A 404 3.41 -4.28 20.36
CA ALA A 404 3.13 -3.23 21.33
C ALA A 404 3.90 -1.97 20.95
N HIS A 405 3.32 -0.82 21.28
CA HIS A 405 4.01 0.47 21.23
C HIS A 405 3.71 1.25 22.51
N TRP A 406 4.71 1.92 23.06
CA TRP A 406 4.56 2.70 24.28
C TRP A 406 5.38 4.00 24.22
N ARG A 407 4.97 4.99 25.00
CA ARG A 407 5.70 6.24 25.16
C ARG A 407 6.88 6.04 26.12
N THR A 408 8.09 6.40 25.69
CA THR A 408 9.28 6.42 26.54
C THR A 408 9.37 7.73 27.33
N PRO A 409 10.18 7.82 28.41
CA PRO A 409 10.27 9.02 29.26
C PRO A 409 10.77 10.27 28.51
N ASP A 410 11.59 10.09 27.47
CA ASP A 410 12.08 11.16 26.59
C ASP A 410 11.09 11.57 25.49
N GLY A 411 9.89 10.97 25.47
CA GLY A 411 8.84 11.24 24.49
C GLY A 411 8.98 10.50 23.16
N ASP A 412 10.00 9.64 23.00
CA ASP A 412 10.09 8.70 21.88
C ASP A 412 9.03 7.57 22.02
N VAL A 413 9.02 6.63 21.07
CA VAL A 413 8.18 5.43 21.11
C VAL A 413 9.08 4.21 21.13
N GLY A 414 8.91 3.41 22.18
CA GLY A 414 9.37 2.04 22.23
C GLY A 414 8.34 1.13 21.57
N TRP A 415 8.80 0.02 20.99
CA TRP A 415 7.91 -0.96 20.39
C TRP A 415 8.48 -2.37 20.48
N PHE A 416 7.62 -3.37 20.39
CA PHE A 416 8.03 -4.71 19.99
C PHE A 416 7.11 -5.27 18.92
N ARG A 417 7.66 -6.22 18.15
CA ARG A 417 6.89 -7.13 17.30
C ARG A 417 7.28 -8.58 17.59
N VAL A 418 6.36 -9.50 17.36
CA VAL A 418 6.71 -10.92 17.20
C VAL A 418 7.33 -11.09 15.81
N GLN A 419 8.60 -11.48 15.75
CA GLN A 419 9.36 -11.71 14.52
C GLN A 419 9.41 -13.19 14.14
N LEU A 420 9.31 -14.10 15.13
CA LEU A 420 9.21 -15.53 14.94
C LEU A 420 8.21 -16.11 15.94
N SER A 421 7.35 -17.01 15.49
CA SER A 421 6.54 -17.85 16.36
C SER A 421 6.15 -19.17 15.68
N PRO A 422 5.84 -20.23 16.43
CA PRO A 422 5.00 -21.30 15.92
C PRO A 422 3.64 -20.73 15.46
N PRO A 423 2.84 -21.50 14.71
CA PRO A 423 1.44 -21.17 14.50
C PRO A 423 0.75 -20.90 15.83
N CYS A 424 0.13 -19.72 15.99
CA CYS A 424 -0.36 -19.27 17.28
C CYS A 424 -1.52 -18.29 17.16
N ASP A 425 -2.31 -18.23 18.22
CA ASP A 425 -3.22 -17.14 18.50
C ASP A 425 -2.56 -16.19 19.49
N VAL A 426 -2.68 -14.88 19.24
CA VAL A 426 -2.34 -13.85 20.21
C VAL A 426 -3.55 -12.95 20.43
N GLN A 427 -4.00 -12.88 21.68
CA GLN A 427 -5.14 -12.04 22.04
C GLN A 427 -4.69 -10.84 22.88
N ALA A 428 -5.02 -9.64 22.42
CA ALA A 428 -4.88 -8.41 23.18
C ALA A 428 -6.13 -8.16 24.03
N ALA A 429 -5.92 -7.86 25.29
CA ALA A 429 -6.91 -7.37 26.23
C ALA A 429 -6.30 -6.22 27.05
N LYS A 430 -7.04 -5.69 28.03
CA LYS A 430 -6.54 -4.60 28.87
C LYS A 430 -5.18 -4.98 29.48
N GLN A 431 -4.15 -4.22 29.10
CA GLN A 431 -2.77 -4.38 29.54
C GLN A 431 -2.16 -5.76 29.31
N THR A 432 -2.77 -6.62 28.49
CA THR A 432 -2.42 -8.04 28.42
C THR A 432 -2.33 -8.52 26.98
N LEU A 433 -1.29 -9.30 26.68
CA LEU A 433 -1.22 -10.15 25.50
C LEU A 433 -1.13 -11.61 25.95
N THR A 434 -2.06 -12.44 25.50
CA THR A 434 -2.07 -13.88 25.76
C THR A 434 -1.68 -14.63 24.50
N PHE A 435 -0.64 -15.45 24.59
CA PHE A 435 -0.10 -16.24 23.49
C PHE A 435 -0.52 -17.69 23.65
N ASN A 436 -1.01 -18.30 22.58
CA ASN A 436 -1.44 -19.70 22.56
C ASN A 436 -1.05 -20.36 21.23
N ALA A 437 0.04 -21.12 21.25
CA ALA A 437 0.61 -21.82 20.10
C ALA A 437 -0.04 -23.20 19.87
N ALA A 438 -0.04 -23.66 18.62
CA ALA A 438 -0.39 -25.03 18.26
C ALA A 438 0.58 -26.05 18.86
N THR A 439 1.85 -25.67 19.00
CA THR A 439 2.93 -26.51 19.55
C THR A 439 3.88 -25.68 20.40
N THR A 440 4.54 -26.34 21.36
CA THR A 440 5.63 -25.72 22.13
C THR A 440 6.75 -25.31 21.18
N GLY A 441 7.21 -24.06 21.28
CA GLY A 441 8.32 -23.56 20.48
C GLY A 441 8.86 -22.22 20.98
N ASP A 442 9.64 -21.58 20.12
CA ASP A 442 10.32 -20.32 20.43
C ASP A 442 9.53 -19.13 19.87
N PHE A 443 9.30 -18.13 20.72
CA PHE A 443 8.79 -16.82 20.33
C PHE A 443 9.93 -15.84 20.35
N VAL A 444 10.24 -15.23 19.20
CA VAL A 444 11.28 -14.19 19.11
C VAL A 444 10.61 -12.85 18.94
N PHE A 445 10.85 -11.96 19.89
CA PHE A 445 10.43 -10.57 19.86
C PHE A 445 11.57 -9.71 19.36
N GLN A 446 11.34 -8.90 18.33
CA GLN A 446 12.22 -7.78 18.05
C GLN A 446 11.71 -6.58 18.85
N VAL A 447 12.56 -6.01 19.71
CA VAL A 447 12.22 -4.93 20.63
C VAL A 447 13.10 -3.73 20.37
N ARG A 448 12.49 -2.57 20.16
CA ARG A 448 13.17 -1.28 20.21
C ARG A 448 12.78 -0.57 21.50
N ALA A 449 13.72 -0.46 22.42
CA ALA A 449 13.56 0.26 23.68
C ALA A 449 14.78 1.16 23.90
N PRO A 450 14.75 2.42 23.43
CA PRO A 450 15.85 3.37 23.59
C PRO A 450 16.27 3.50 25.05
N GLY A 451 17.57 3.44 25.32
CA GLY A 451 18.12 3.51 26.68
C GLY A 451 18.04 2.21 27.48
N ALA A 452 17.46 1.14 26.94
CA ALA A 452 17.47 -0.17 27.59
C ALA A 452 18.82 -0.89 27.45
N THR A 453 19.02 -1.87 28.31
CA THR A 453 20.15 -2.80 28.39
C THR A 453 19.63 -4.23 28.43
N GLU A 454 20.46 -5.21 28.10
CA GLU A 454 20.06 -6.63 28.08
C GLU A 454 19.60 -7.13 29.46
N ALA A 455 20.20 -6.62 30.54
CA ALA A 455 19.87 -6.97 31.92
C ALA A 455 18.42 -6.63 32.32
N GLN A 456 17.76 -5.73 31.58
CA GLN A 456 16.38 -5.33 31.85
C GLN A 456 15.34 -6.32 31.32
N PHE A 457 15.76 -7.32 30.54
CA PHE A 457 14.89 -8.37 30.01
C PHE A 457 15.05 -9.66 30.83
N ALA A 458 14.48 -9.68 32.04
CA ALA A 458 14.50 -10.86 32.89
C ALA A 458 13.35 -11.82 32.56
N ARG A 459 13.44 -13.06 33.07
CA ARG A 459 12.46 -14.13 32.84
C ARG A 459 11.03 -13.74 33.25
N GLU A 460 10.89 -13.11 34.41
CA GLU A 460 9.57 -12.82 35.01
C GLU A 460 9.13 -11.38 34.78
N LYS A 461 10.06 -10.48 34.48
CA LYS A 461 9.78 -9.05 34.33
C LYS A 461 10.75 -8.38 33.37
N TRP A 462 10.22 -7.61 32.42
CA TRP A 462 10.98 -6.61 31.69
C TRP A 462 10.77 -5.24 32.32
N THR A 463 11.87 -4.50 32.52
CA THR A 463 11.84 -3.14 33.09
C THR A 463 12.46 -2.18 32.08
N LEU A 464 11.67 -1.75 31.11
CA LEU A 464 12.12 -0.93 29.98
C LEU A 464 11.80 0.55 30.25
N PRO A 465 12.51 1.50 29.62
CA PRO A 465 12.16 2.92 29.72
C PRO A 465 10.70 3.16 29.30
N GLY A 466 9.87 3.60 30.25
CA GLY A 466 8.45 3.88 30.05
C GLY A 466 7.52 2.66 30.05
N LEU A 467 8.03 1.43 30.23
CA LEU A 467 7.21 0.20 30.23
C LEU A 467 7.74 -0.86 31.19
N GLU A 468 6.88 -1.36 32.07
CA GLU A 468 7.09 -2.62 32.76
C GLU A 468 6.26 -3.73 32.12
N VAL A 469 6.85 -4.90 31.93
CA VAL A 469 6.15 -6.09 31.41
C VAL A 469 6.33 -7.23 32.38
N ALA A 470 5.26 -7.73 33.00
CA ALA A 470 5.31 -8.98 33.75
C ALA A 470 5.06 -10.17 32.81
N LEU A 471 5.82 -11.25 32.97
CA LEU A 471 5.72 -12.45 32.14
C LEU A 471 5.26 -13.63 32.97
N GLU A 472 4.15 -14.24 32.56
CA GLU A 472 3.67 -15.50 33.12
C GLU A 472 4.10 -16.64 32.19
N LEU A 473 5.28 -17.19 32.45
CA LEU A 473 5.90 -18.24 31.63
C LEU A 473 5.80 -19.62 32.32
N PRO A 474 5.61 -20.71 31.55
CA PRO A 474 5.79 -22.08 32.04
C PRO A 474 7.15 -22.29 32.71
N GLY A 475 7.24 -23.18 33.70
CA GLY A 475 8.45 -23.35 34.52
C GLY A 475 9.70 -23.67 33.69
N GLU A 476 9.52 -24.46 32.63
CA GLU A 476 10.53 -24.88 31.66
C GLU A 476 10.91 -23.82 30.61
N ALA A 477 10.17 -22.71 30.53
CA ALA A 477 10.44 -21.66 29.57
C ALA A 477 11.55 -20.72 30.06
N HIS A 478 12.39 -20.29 29.10
CA HIS A 478 13.55 -19.43 29.34
C HIS A 478 13.48 -18.16 28.50
N VAL A 479 14.08 -17.07 29.00
CA VAL A 479 14.25 -15.82 28.24
C VAL A 479 15.72 -15.67 27.87
N LEU A 480 15.98 -15.51 26.57
CA LEU A 480 17.30 -15.20 26.02
C LEU A 480 17.25 -13.84 25.35
N VAL A 481 18.35 -13.09 25.42
CA VAL A 481 18.41 -11.72 24.90
C VAL A 481 19.69 -11.58 24.08
N ALA A 482 19.58 -10.98 22.91
CA ALA A 482 20.71 -10.63 22.07
C ALA A 482 20.51 -9.23 21.48
N ARG A 483 21.61 -8.56 21.14
CA ARG A 483 21.59 -7.30 20.38
C ARG A 483 21.36 -7.55 18.89
N ASP A 484 20.58 -6.67 18.27
CA ASP A 484 20.31 -6.64 16.83
C ASP A 484 20.35 -5.17 16.36
N GLY A 485 21.57 -4.67 16.12
CA GLY A 485 21.80 -3.25 15.86
C GLY A 485 21.33 -2.37 17.03
N GLU A 486 20.38 -1.47 16.76
CA GLU A 486 19.75 -0.62 17.78
C GLU A 486 18.62 -1.33 18.56
N ASN A 487 18.24 -2.54 18.13
CA ASN A 487 17.17 -3.33 18.71
C ASN A 487 17.71 -4.47 19.59
N PHE A 488 16.78 -5.18 20.22
CA PHE A 488 17.01 -6.43 20.92
C PHE A 488 16.21 -7.55 20.25
N LEU A 489 16.77 -8.75 20.22
CA LEU A 489 16.04 -9.99 20.00
C LEU A 489 15.85 -10.67 21.35
N VAL A 490 14.59 -10.76 21.78
CA VAL A 490 14.22 -11.41 23.03
C VAL A 490 13.50 -12.71 22.69
N THR A 491 14.08 -13.85 23.05
CA THR A 491 13.52 -15.17 22.76
C THR A 491 12.90 -15.75 24.00
N VAL A 492 11.58 -15.98 23.99
CA VAL A 492 10.90 -16.86 24.95
C VAL A 492 10.96 -18.27 24.37
N ARG A 493 11.85 -19.10 24.93
CA ARG A 493 12.13 -20.45 24.44
C ARG A 493 11.23 -21.48 25.12
N GLY A 494 10.70 -22.41 24.33
CA GLY A 494 10.01 -23.60 24.85
C GLY A 494 8.65 -23.31 25.50
N ALA A 495 7.87 -22.38 24.96
CA ALA A 495 6.52 -22.08 25.45
C ALA A 495 5.45 -22.48 24.43
N ALA A 496 4.36 -23.10 24.91
CA ALA A 496 3.13 -23.25 24.13
C ALA A 496 2.09 -22.18 24.50
N ARG A 497 2.10 -21.73 25.77
CA ARG A 497 1.19 -20.70 26.28
C ARG A 497 1.92 -19.82 27.28
N PHE A 498 1.68 -18.52 27.19
CA PHE A 498 2.18 -17.56 28.18
C PHE A 498 1.43 -16.22 28.05
N THR A 499 1.60 -15.37 29.06
CA THR A 499 0.99 -14.05 29.09
C THR A 499 2.03 -12.97 29.33
N LEU A 500 1.90 -11.85 28.62
CA LEU A 500 2.63 -10.61 28.89
C LEU A 500 1.64 -9.59 29.45
N ARG A 501 1.94 -9.00 30.62
CA ARG A 501 1.16 -7.90 31.19
C ARG A 501 1.97 -6.60 31.18
N GLY A 502 1.62 -5.69 30.29
CA GLY A 502 2.30 -4.41 30.09
C GLY A 502 1.65 -3.26 30.87
N ARG A 503 2.45 -2.53 31.63
CA ARG A 503 2.06 -1.31 32.34
C ARG A 503 2.98 -0.17 31.94
N ALA A 504 2.42 0.85 31.31
CA ALA A 504 3.16 2.09 31.06
C ALA A 504 3.54 2.74 32.41
N VAL A 505 4.77 3.22 32.50
CA VAL A 505 5.30 3.93 33.68
C VAL A 505 5.89 5.28 33.26
N ASP A 506 6.05 6.16 34.23
CA ASP A 506 6.63 7.50 34.04
C ASP A 506 8.12 7.46 33.71
#